data_AF-A0A355IN28-F1
#
_entry.id   AF-A0A355IN28-F1
#
_cell.length_a   1.000
_cell.length_b   1.000
_cell.length_c   1.000
_cell.angle_alpha   90.00
_cell.angle_beta   90.00
_cell.angle_gamma   90.00
#
_symmetry.space_group_name_H-M   'P 1'
#
loop_
_entity.id
_entity.type
_entity.pdbx_description
1 polymer ?
#
loop_
_entity_poly.entity_id
_entity_poly.type
_entity_poly.pdbx_seq_one_letter_code
_entity_poly.pdbx_strand_id
1 'polypeptide(L)'
;MLSRRGVFVISMNLACKSTLFSRTHPYYFIILSFMDFRTNLPVSQAPFTLTHAHRLFVMGSCFAEQTGQRLRESGFRTVVNPFGVLYNPVSIEQAINRLLAHKTYEADELVVHEGLYQSFDHHGSFSNVHAEKALADINHAFRNAVEGLETADCLILTLGTAWLYKRVDTNKVVANCHKWPATFFIRERLDVDAFVETFSQLIGRLLTRRPGLKIILTVSPIRHIKDGLHANNLSKAVLLLGIETLCQRFESVTYYPAYELLLDDLRDYRFFADDLLHPSALAQTYIWEHFTETFFSKGTREMARQVQAIHKAMEHRPFHPKDEAYRRFAQKNLAAIEGLSLSEPALALEDERAFFERIIRDY
;
A
#
# COMPACT_ATOMS: atom_id res chain seq x y z
N MET A 1 0.71 -41.47 38.17
CA MET A 1 1.80 -41.16 37.22
C MET A 1 1.36 -40.00 36.34
N LEU A 2 1.74 -38.78 36.72
CA LEU A 2 1.50 -37.56 35.94
C LEU A 2 2.88 -37.01 35.56
N SER A 3 3.30 -37.20 34.31
CA SER A 3 4.58 -36.70 33.81
C SER A 3 4.43 -35.26 33.34
N ARG A 4 5.10 -34.35 34.03
CA ARG A 4 5.37 -32.98 33.62
C ARG A 4 6.21 -32.99 32.33
N ARG A 5 5.79 -32.27 31.29
CA ARG A 5 6.69 -31.79 30.24
C ARG A 5 6.79 -30.27 30.36
N GLY A 6 8.00 -29.81 30.63
CA GLY A 6 8.33 -28.42 30.93
C GLY A 6 8.28 -27.53 29.69
N VAL A 7 7.83 -26.31 29.89
CA VAL A 7 7.98 -25.20 28.95
C VAL A 7 9.34 -24.56 29.22
N PHE A 8 10.23 -24.61 28.24
CA PHE A 8 11.45 -23.82 28.21
C PHE A 8 11.09 -22.38 27.84
N VAL A 9 11.24 -21.45 28.78
CA VAL A 9 11.21 -20.01 28.48
C VAL A 9 12.65 -19.53 28.41
N ILE A 10 13.05 -19.10 27.21
CA ILE A 10 14.33 -18.45 26.95
C ILE A 10 14.23 -17.03 27.49
N SER A 11 14.92 -16.74 28.59
CA SER A 11 15.03 -15.41 29.17
C SER A 11 16.13 -14.62 28.46
N MET A 12 15.77 -13.59 27.70
CA MET A 12 16.71 -12.58 27.22
C MET A 12 17.07 -11.63 28.38
N ASN A 13 18.33 -11.71 28.84
CA ASN A 13 18.90 -10.81 29.83
C ASN A 13 19.01 -9.38 29.28
N LEU A 14 18.21 -8.44 29.82
CA LEU A 14 18.59 -7.04 29.87
C LEU A 14 19.49 -6.83 31.10
N ALA A 15 20.80 -6.73 30.86
CA ALA A 15 21.76 -6.35 31.88
C ALA A 15 21.62 -4.85 32.21
N CYS A 16 20.94 -4.53 33.31
CA CYS A 16 21.02 -3.23 33.95
C CYS A 16 21.89 -3.33 35.22
N LYS A 17 22.82 -2.37 35.34
CA LYS A 17 23.97 -2.33 36.25
C LYS A 17 23.64 -2.66 37.71
N SER A 18 24.43 -3.56 38.29
CA SER A 18 24.51 -3.84 39.72
C SER A 18 25.26 -2.74 40.46
N THR A 19 24.58 -2.08 41.40
CA THR A 19 25.24 -1.37 42.51
C THR A 19 24.72 -1.99 43.81
N LEU A 20 25.63 -2.61 44.56
CA LEU A 20 25.38 -3.24 45.85
C LEU A 20 24.85 -2.23 46.88
N PHE A 21 23.72 -2.52 47.52
CA PHE A 21 23.46 -2.05 48.88
C PHE A 21 22.77 -3.12 49.73
N SER A 22 23.13 -3.08 51.02
CA SER A 22 23.00 -4.09 52.07
C SER A 22 21.58 -4.47 52.49
N ARG A 23 21.45 -5.75 52.87
CA ARG A 23 20.53 -6.40 53.83
C ARG A 23 19.52 -5.49 54.56
N THR A 24 18.23 -5.73 54.34
CA THR A 24 17.28 -6.42 55.26
C THR A 24 15.85 -6.08 54.84
N HIS A 25 15.15 -6.95 54.08
CA HIS A 25 13.68 -7.07 54.03
C HIS A 25 13.32 -8.21 53.05
N PRO A 26 12.34 -9.08 53.35
CA PRO A 26 11.87 -10.07 52.39
C PRO A 26 11.00 -9.34 51.36
N TYR A 27 11.63 -8.76 50.35
CA TYR A 27 10.90 -8.28 49.19
C TYR A 27 10.37 -9.50 48.45
N TYR A 28 9.07 -9.77 48.61
CA TYR A 28 8.31 -10.52 47.63
C TYR A 28 8.56 -9.84 46.28
N PHE A 29 9.34 -10.49 45.42
CA PHE A 29 9.37 -10.14 44.00
C PHE A 29 7.99 -10.48 43.46
N ILE A 30 7.08 -9.51 43.52
CA ILE A 30 5.89 -9.52 42.69
C ILE A 30 6.42 -9.40 41.27
N ILE A 31 6.46 -10.51 40.55
CA ILE A 31 6.53 -10.48 39.09
C ILE A 31 5.23 -9.82 38.67
N LEU A 32 5.26 -8.49 38.52
CA LEU A 32 4.24 -7.76 37.77
C LEU A 32 4.34 -8.26 36.33
N SER A 33 3.65 -9.36 36.04
CA SER A 33 3.25 -9.66 34.68
C SER A 33 2.38 -8.50 34.26
N PHE A 34 2.96 -7.50 33.59
CA PHE A 34 2.17 -6.49 32.91
C PHE A 34 1.21 -7.25 31.99
N MET A 35 -0.09 -7.09 32.27
CA MET A 35 -1.11 -7.65 31.41
C MET A 35 -0.98 -6.92 30.07
N ASP A 36 -0.63 -7.63 29.01
CA ASP A 36 -0.59 -7.04 27.68
C ASP A 36 -2.03 -6.78 27.25
N PHE A 37 -2.39 -5.50 27.13
CA PHE A 37 -3.73 -5.08 26.72
C PHE A 37 -3.88 -5.04 25.19
N ARG A 38 -2.83 -5.41 24.43
CA ARG A 38 -2.90 -5.54 22.97
C ARG A 38 -3.04 -7.00 22.55
N THR A 39 -3.87 -7.22 21.54
CA THR A 39 -3.85 -8.44 20.75
C THR A 39 -2.86 -8.24 19.61
N ASN A 40 -1.56 -8.36 19.91
CA ASN A 40 -0.54 -8.16 18.89
C ASN A 40 -0.71 -9.19 17.76
N LEU A 41 -0.87 -8.71 16.53
CA LEU A 41 -0.87 -9.56 15.33
C LEU A 41 0.57 -9.98 15.04
N PRO A 42 0.88 -11.30 15.13
CA PRO A 42 2.25 -11.74 14.90
C PRO A 42 2.62 -11.57 13.43
N VAL A 43 3.79 -10.99 13.18
CA VAL A 43 4.36 -10.93 11.85
C VAL A 43 4.62 -12.34 11.36
N SER A 44 3.88 -12.76 10.33
CA SER A 44 4.11 -14.01 9.62
C SER A 44 4.93 -13.72 8.37
N GLN A 45 6.03 -14.42 8.16
CA GLN A 45 6.82 -14.24 6.94
C GLN A 45 5.98 -14.65 5.73
N ALA A 46 5.93 -13.78 4.72
CA ALA A 46 5.26 -14.08 3.46
C ALA A 46 5.97 -15.23 2.71
N PRO A 47 5.26 -15.93 1.79
CA PRO A 47 5.86 -17.00 0.99
C PRO A 47 6.91 -16.50 -0.03
N PHE A 48 7.11 -15.18 -0.12
CA PHE A 48 8.14 -14.55 -0.93
C PHE A 48 8.64 -13.26 -0.27
N THR A 49 9.76 -12.76 -0.77
CA THR A 49 10.36 -11.50 -0.32
C THR A 49 10.41 -10.51 -1.48
N LEU A 50 10.02 -9.27 -1.22
CA LEU A 50 10.19 -8.15 -2.13
C LEU A 50 11.59 -7.56 -1.97
N THR A 51 12.17 -7.15 -3.09
CA THR A 51 13.48 -6.51 -3.19
C THR A 51 13.41 -5.39 -4.23
N HIS A 52 14.36 -4.47 -4.23
CA HIS A 52 14.40 -3.35 -5.18
C HIS A 52 14.57 -3.78 -6.64
N ALA A 53 15.00 -5.03 -6.88
CA ALA A 53 14.98 -5.63 -8.21
C ALA A 53 13.55 -5.81 -8.76
N HIS A 54 12.56 -6.01 -7.89
CA HIS A 54 11.18 -6.23 -8.30
C HIS A 54 10.48 -4.93 -8.74
N ARG A 55 9.64 -5.04 -9.76
CA ARG A 55 8.74 -3.98 -10.21
C ARG A 55 7.35 -4.18 -9.59
N LEU A 56 6.84 -3.14 -8.98
CA LEU A 56 5.60 -3.19 -8.20
C LEU A 56 4.48 -2.45 -8.92
N PHE A 57 3.28 -3.02 -8.87
CA PHE A 57 2.07 -2.39 -9.35
C PHE A 57 1.05 -2.35 -8.21
N VAL A 58 0.63 -1.16 -7.80
CA VAL A 58 -0.27 -0.95 -6.65
C VAL A 58 -1.56 -0.32 -7.13
N MET A 59 -2.69 -0.92 -6.77
CA MET A 59 -4.01 -0.41 -7.11
C MET A 59 -5.01 -0.59 -5.96
N GLY A 60 -5.89 0.38 -5.75
CA GLY A 60 -7.01 0.22 -4.82
C GLY A 60 -7.43 1.50 -4.11
N SER A 61 -7.88 1.35 -2.86
CA SER A 61 -8.35 2.45 -2.01
C SER A 61 -7.27 3.52 -1.73
N CYS A 62 -7.62 4.61 -1.04
CA CYS A 62 -6.63 5.62 -0.59
C CYS A 62 -5.46 5.01 0.20
N PHE A 63 -5.70 3.92 0.93
CA PHE A 63 -4.64 3.20 1.63
C PHE A 63 -3.62 2.57 0.66
N ALA A 64 -4.04 2.15 -0.53
CA ALA A 64 -3.12 1.69 -1.58
C ALA A 64 -2.18 2.81 -2.05
N GLU A 65 -2.70 4.04 -2.14
CA GLU A 65 -1.89 5.21 -2.52
C GLU A 65 -0.83 5.52 -1.47
N GLN A 66 -1.20 5.45 -0.19
CA GLN A 66 -0.27 5.59 0.93
C GLN A 66 0.82 4.50 0.92
N THR A 67 0.44 3.23 0.76
CA THR A 67 1.39 2.12 0.66
C THR A 67 2.30 2.26 -0.56
N GLY A 68 1.74 2.62 -1.71
CA GLY A 68 2.49 2.85 -2.95
C GLY A 68 3.50 3.99 -2.82
N GLN A 69 3.12 5.07 -2.15
CA GLN A 69 4.01 6.19 -1.87
C GLN A 69 5.16 5.80 -0.93
N ARG A 70 4.87 5.06 0.15
CA ARG A 70 5.91 4.51 1.05
C ARG A 70 6.89 3.59 0.32
N LEU A 71 6.41 2.81 -0.64
CA LEU A 71 7.26 1.97 -1.49
C LEU A 71 8.21 2.81 -2.35
N ARG A 72 7.72 3.88 -2.99
CA ARG A 72 8.55 4.82 -3.78
C ARG A 72 9.58 5.54 -2.92
N GLU A 73 9.18 6.06 -1.77
CA GLU A 73 10.08 6.68 -0.77
C GLU A 73 11.13 5.70 -0.25
N SER A 74 10.88 4.41 -0.38
CA SER A 74 11.80 3.34 -0.02
C SER A 74 12.66 2.85 -1.19
N GLY A 75 12.56 3.49 -2.36
CA GLY A 75 13.36 3.20 -3.56
C GLY A 75 12.79 2.14 -4.50
N PHE A 76 11.55 1.67 -4.29
CA PHE A 76 10.95 0.66 -5.17
C PHE A 76 10.35 1.28 -6.42
N ARG A 77 10.60 0.65 -7.57
CA ARG A 77 9.98 0.98 -8.86
C ARG A 77 8.51 0.58 -8.84
N THR A 78 7.63 1.57 -8.64
CA THR A 78 6.22 1.34 -8.31
C THR A 78 5.27 2.19 -9.14
N VAL A 79 4.38 1.54 -9.89
CA VAL A 79 3.18 2.19 -10.45
C VAL A 79 2.09 2.20 -9.37
N VAL A 80 1.44 3.33 -9.14
CA VAL A 80 0.46 3.52 -8.07
C VAL A 80 -0.80 4.14 -8.64
N ASN A 81 -1.94 3.47 -8.45
CA ASN A 81 -3.29 3.94 -8.77
C ASN A 81 -3.39 4.69 -10.12
N PRO A 82 -3.10 4.05 -11.26
CA PRO A 82 -3.10 4.73 -12.56
C PRO A 82 -4.47 5.19 -13.05
N PHE A 83 -5.55 4.75 -12.40
CA PHE A 83 -6.93 5.22 -12.62
C PHE A 83 -7.41 6.10 -11.44
N GLY A 84 -6.49 6.44 -10.54
CA GLY A 84 -6.77 6.97 -9.21
C GLY A 84 -7.34 5.92 -8.27
N VAL A 85 -7.95 6.39 -7.19
CA VAL A 85 -8.48 5.51 -6.13
C VAL A 85 -9.67 4.68 -6.63
N LEU A 86 -9.54 3.35 -6.56
CA LEU A 86 -10.58 2.39 -6.87
C LEU A 86 -10.91 1.54 -5.64
N TYR A 87 -12.16 1.54 -5.19
CA TYR A 87 -12.50 0.85 -3.93
C TYR A 87 -13.03 -0.55 -4.10
N ASN A 88 -13.74 -0.85 -5.19
CA ASN A 88 -14.47 -2.11 -5.32
C ASN A 88 -13.77 -3.10 -6.26
N PRO A 89 -13.94 -4.42 -6.05
CA PRO A 89 -13.31 -5.45 -6.86
C PRO A 89 -13.59 -5.32 -8.37
N VAL A 90 -14.84 -5.05 -8.75
CA VAL A 90 -15.25 -5.06 -10.17
C VAL A 90 -14.61 -3.91 -10.94
N SER A 91 -14.53 -2.70 -10.37
CA SER A 91 -13.84 -1.58 -11.01
C SER A 91 -12.34 -1.83 -11.18
N ILE A 92 -11.70 -2.48 -10.20
CA ILE A 92 -10.28 -2.87 -10.30
C ILE A 92 -10.10 -3.90 -11.43
N GLU A 93 -10.98 -4.90 -11.50
CA GLU A 93 -10.95 -5.91 -12.55
C GLU A 93 -11.14 -5.31 -13.95
N GLN A 94 -12.10 -4.41 -14.11
CA GLN A 94 -12.35 -3.70 -15.37
C GLN A 94 -11.13 -2.90 -15.81
N ALA A 95 -10.51 -2.16 -14.88
CA ALA A 95 -9.32 -1.38 -15.17
C ALA A 95 -8.14 -2.26 -15.59
N ILE A 96 -7.87 -3.36 -14.87
CA ILE A 96 -6.78 -4.28 -15.22
C ILE A 96 -7.06 -4.97 -16.55
N ASN A 97 -8.29 -5.43 -16.81
CA ASN A 97 -8.64 -6.00 -18.12
C ASN A 97 -8.44 -5.01 -19.26
N ARG A 98 -8.78 -3.73 -19.03
CA ARG A 98 -8.56 -2.70 -20.02
C ARG A 98 -7.07 -2.51 -20.32
N LEU A 99 -6.23 -2.54 -19.30
CA LEU A 99 -4.76 -2.55 -19.45
C LEU A 99 -4.30 -3.78 -20.25
N LEU A 100 -4.77 -4.97 -19.89
CA LEU A 100 -4.44 -6.22 -20.61
C LEU A 100 -4.90 -6.22 -22.07
N ALA A 101 -5.98 -5.49 -22.39
CA ALA A 101 -6.48 -5.31 -23.74
C ALA A 101 -5.79 -4.16 -24.51
N HIS A 102 -4.93 -3.38 -23.86
CA HIS A 102 -4.23 -2.22 -24.42
C HIS A 102 -5.19 -1.19 -25.05
N LYS A 103 -6.41 -1.10 -24.50
CA LYS A 103 -7.48 -0.25 -25.04
C LYS A 103 -7.45 1.14 -24.39
N THR A 104 -6.91 2.13 -25.09
CA THR A 104 -6.95 3.54 -24.67
C THR A 104 -8.38 4.08 -24.61
N TYR A 105 -8.57 5.20 -23.92
CA TYR A 105 -9.85 5.90 -23.85
C TYR A 105 -10.04 6.84 -25.04
N GLU A 106 -11.28 6.94 -25.50
CA GLU A 106 -11.70 7.85 -26.55
C GLU A 106 -12.54 9.00 -25.98
N ALA A 107 -12.69 10.08 -26.77
CA ALA A 107 -13.37 11.29 -26.32
C ALA A 107 -14.85 11.08 -25.99
N ASP A 108 -15.51 10.12 -26.65
CA ASP A 108 -16.92 9.76 -26.41
C ASP A 108 -17.14 8.91 -25.14
N GLU A 109 -16.06 8.43 -24.52
CA GLU A 109 -16.09 7.78 -23.21
C GLU A 109 -16.03 8.79 -22.05
N LEU A 110 -15.79 10.07 -22.33
CA LEU A 110 -15.87 11.14 -21.36
C LEU A 110 -17.32 11.59 -21.13
N VAL A 111 -17.63 11.91 -19.89
CA VAL A 111 -18.90 12.49 -19.46
C VAL A 111 -18.67 13.86 -18.86
N VAL A 112 -19.68 14.75 -18.96
CA VAL A 112 -19.61 16.10 -18.43
C VAL A 112 -20.61 16.26 -17.29
N HIS A 113 -20.13 16.70 -16.14
CA HIS A 113 -20.97 17.06 -15.00
C HIS A 113 -20.30 18.15 -14.18
N GLU A 114 -21.09 19.11 -13.71
CA GLU A 114 -20.59 20.29 -12.96
C GLU A 114 -19.43 21.03 -13.68
N GLY A 115 -19.46 21.09 -15.01
CA GLY A 115 -18.45 21.77 -15.82
C GLY A 115 -17.10 21.04 -15.94
N LEU A 116 -17.03 19.79 -15.51
CA LEU A 116 -15.83 18.95 -15.63
C LEU A 116 -16.07 17.80 -16.61
N TYR A 117 -15.09 17.53 -17.46
CA TYR A 117 -14.96 16.31 -18.25
C TYR A 117 -14.31 15.22 -17.40
N GLN A 118 -14.93 14.05 -17.38
CA GLN A 118 -14.66 12.98 -16.42
C GLN A 118 -14.83 11.61 -17.08
N SER A 119 -14.29 10.57 -16.46
CA SER A 119 -14.57 9.19 -16.83
C SER A 119 -15.08 8.44 -15.61
N PHE A 120 -16.17 7.70 -15.75
CA PHE A 120 -16.72 6.87 -14.68
C PHE A 120 -15.76 5.77 -14.21
N ASP A 121 -14.72 5.47 -14.99
CA ASP A 121 -13.70 4.47 -14.68
C ASP A 121 -12.54 5.05 -13.84
N HIS A 122 -12.52 6.37 -13.62
CA HIS A 122 -11.43 7.08 -12.97
C HIS A 122 -11.87 7.86 -11.74
N HIS A 123 -10.93 8.07 -10.82
CA HIS A 123 -11.08 9.01 -9.72
C HIS A 123 -11.21 10.46 -10.23
N GLY A 124 -11.86 11.32 -9.44
CA GLY A 124 -12.06 12.74 -9.79
C GLY A 124 -10.79 13.57 -9.95
N SER A 125 -9.62 13.05 -9.56
CA SER A 125 -8.32 13.68 -9.81
C SER A 125 -7.93 13.70 -11.30
N PHE A 126 -8.59 12.91 -12.14
CA PHE A 126 -8.42 12.91 -13.60
C PHE A 126 -9.39 13.87 -14.31
N SER A 127 -10.29 14.49 -13.56
CA SER A 127 -11.28 15.41 -14.12
C SER A 127 -10.63 16.73 -14.53
N ASN A 128 -11.08 17.30 -15.65
CA ASN A 128 -10.59 18.60 -16.12
C ASN A 128 -11.72 19.42 -16.75
N VAL A 129 -11.60 20.74 -16.74
CA VAL A 129 -12.54 21.64 -17.44
C VAL A 129 -12.39 21.57 -18.97
N HIS A 130 -11.27 21.02 -19.46
CA HIS A 130 -10.99 20.81 -20.89
C HIS A 130 -10.96 19.30 -21.22
N ALA A 131 -11.77 18.87 -22.17
CA ALA A 131 -11.92 17.47 -22.57
C ALA A 131 -10.59 16.86 -23.04
N GLU A 132 -9.86 17.61 -23.86
CA GLU A 132 -8.59 17.19 -24.46
C GLU A 132 -7.54 16.96 -23.38
N LYS A 133 -7.52 17.81 -22.35
CA LYS A 133 -6.59 17.66 -21.22
C LYS A 133 -6.95 16.45 -20.36
N ALA A 134 -8.22 16.27 -20.02
CA ALA A 134 -8.68 15.09 -19.27
C ALA A 134 -8.31 13.80 -20.01
N LEU A 135 -8.62 13.72 -21.31
CA LEU A 135 -8.32 12.56 -22.14
C LEU A 135 -6.81 12.31 -22.25
N ALA A 136 -6.02 13.37 -22.45
CA ALA A 136 -4.57 13.26 -22.54
C ALA A 136 -3.96 12.74 -21.23
N ASP A 137 -4.40 13.23 -20.07
CA ASP A 137 -3.91 12.81 -18.76
C ASP A 137 -4.30 11.35 -18.45
N ILE A 138 -5.55 10.99 -18.73
CA ILE A 138 -6.04 9.60 -18.63
C ILE A 138 -5.19 8.68 -19.48
N ASN A 139 -5.01 9.00 -20.77
CA ASN A 139 -4.30 8.12 -21.70
C ASN A 139 -2.78 8.12 -21.44
N HIS A 140 -2.21 9.19 -20.90
CA HIS A 140 -0.82 9.22 -20.46
C HIS A 140 -0.61 8.27 -19.27
N ALA A 141 -1.45 8.37 -18.22
CA ALA A 141 -1.40 7.44 -17.09
C ALA A 141 -1.65 5.99 -17.52
N PHE A 142 -2.60 5.77 -18.44
CA PHE A 142 -2.92 4.46 -18.99
C PHE A 142 -1.72 3.80 -19.68
N ARG A 143 -1.01 4.52 -20.55
CA ARG A 143 0.17 3.96 -21.26
C ARG A 143 1.27 3.56 -20.29
N ASN A 144 1.58 4.40 -19.30
CA ASN A 144 2.55 4.07 -18.25
C ASN A 144 2.11 2.86 -17.42
N ALA A 145 0.80 2.70 -17.21
CA ALA A 145 0.24 1.57 -16.50
C ALA A 145 0.26 0.26 -17.28
N VAL A 146 0.11 0.30 -18.62
CA VAL A 146 0.26 -0.89 -19.47
C VAL A 146 1.67 -1.45 -19.30
N GLU A 147 2.71 -0.61 -19.52
CA GLU A 147 4.11 -1.03 -19.34
C GLU A 147 4.39 -1.52 -17.91
N GLY A 148 3.87 -0.78 -16.92
CA GLY A 148 4.01 -1.15 -15.52
C GLY A 148 3.41 -2.50 -15.18
N LEU A 149 2.23 -2.83 -15.70
CA LEU A 149 1.54 -4.09 -15.44
C LEU A 149 2.22 -5.26 -16.16
N GLU A 150 2.64 -5.07 -17.41
CA GLU A 150 3.33 -6.11 -18.20
C GLU A 150 4.65 -6.54 -17.58
N THR A 151 5.36 -5.58 -16.97
CA THR A 151 6.67 -5.79 -16.36
C THR A 151 6.59 -6.03 -14.85
N ALA A 152 5.41 -6.02 -14.25
CA ALA A 152 5.25 -6.21 -12.82
C ALA A 152 5.71 -7.61 -12.37
N ASP A 153 6.38 -7.64 -11.23
CA ASP A 153 6.73 -8.87 -10.52
C ASP A 153 5.81 -9.09 -9.31
N CYS A 154 5.27 -8.00 -8.76
CA CYS A 154 4.25 -8.05 -7.70
C CYS A 154 3.13 -7.05 -7.94
N LEU A 155 1.89 -7.54 -7.90
CA LEU A 155 0.65 -6.77 -7.92
C LEU A 155 0.08 -6.67 -6.51
N ILE A 156 -0.16 -5.46 -6.01
CA ILE A 156 -0.73 -5.20 -4.68
C ILE A 156 -2.10 -4.55 -4.84
N LEU A 157 -3.15 -5.25 -4.40
CA LEU A 157 -4.53 -4.77 -4.50
C LEU A 157 -5.13 -4.52 -3.12
N THR A 158 -5.51 -3.27 -2.88
CA THR A 158 -6.14 -2.85 -1.61
C THR A 158 -7.62 -2.60 -1.80
N LEU A 159 -8.45 -3.56 -1.41
CA LEU A 159 -9.91 -3.54 -1.59
C LEU A 159 -10.60 -2.71 -0.49
N GLY A 160 -11.39 -1.73 -0.89
CA GLY A 160 -12.08 -0.80 0.02
C GLY A 160 -13.47 -1.28 0.43
N THR A 161 -14.29 -1.70 -0.54
CA THR A 161 -15.70 -2.05 -0.32
C THR A 161 -16.21 -3.10 -1.31
N ALA A 162 -17.17 -3.93 -0.88
CA ALA A 162 -17.93 -4.81 -1.75
C ALA A 162 -19.16 -4.11 -2.37
N TRP A 163 -19.44 -2.85 -2.01
CA TRP A 163 -20.51 -2.08 -2.63
C TRP A 163 -20.12 -1.61 -4.03
N LEU A 164 -21.03 -1.84 -4.97
CA LEU A 164 -20.94 -1.43 -6.37
C LEU A 164 -21.97 -0.35 -6.66
N TYR A 165 -21.64 0.51 -7.62
CA TYR A 165 -22.58 1.44 -8.24
C TYR A 165 -22.62 1.12 -9.73
N LYS A 166 -23.79 0.81 -10.25
CA LYS A 166 -24.02 0.52 -11.67
C LYS A 166 -24.83 1.64 -12.28
N ARG A 167 -24.46 2.12 -13.47
CA ARG A 167 -25.32 3.07 -14.18
C ARG A 167 -26.65 2.41 -14.57
N VAL A 168 -27.76 3.12 -14.38
CA VAL A 168 -29.10 2.63 -14.73
C VAL A 168 -29.23 2.36 -16.23
N ASP A 169 -28.63 3.20 -17.06
CA ASP A 169 -28.78 3.16 -18.52
C ASP A 169 -27.97 2.05 -19.21
N THR A 170 -26.80 1.71 -18.66
CA THR A 170 -25.85 0.77 -19.28
C THR A 170 -25.60 -0.47 -18.45
N ASN A 171 -26.08 -0.52 -17.21
CA ASN A 171 -25.81 -1.56 -16.22
C ASN A 171 -24.31 -1.79 -15.93
N LYS A 172 -23.44 -0.87 -16.35
CA LYS A 172 -22.00 -0.93 -16.12
C LYS A 172 -21.66 -0.44 -14.72
N VAL A 173 -20.82 -1.17 -14.01
CA VAL A 173 -20.21 -0.72 -12.75
C VAL A 173 -19.32 0.48 -13.02
N VAL A 174 -19.34 1.47 -12.13
CA VAL A 174 -18.49 2.65 -12.18
C VAL A 174 -17.53 2.68 -11.00
N ALA A 175 -16.34 3.21 -11.22
CA ALA A 175 -15.35 3.45 -10.18
C ALA A 175 -15.72 4.64 -9.28
N ASN A 176 -16.27 5.69 -9.88
CA ASN A 176 -16.62 6.92 -9.19
C ASN A 176 -17.93 7.50 -9.74
N CYS A 177 -18.87 7.88 -8.88
CA CYS A 177 -20.14 8.47 -9.30
C CYS A 177 -20.02 9.97 -9.66
N HIS A 178 -18.87 10.60 -9.41
CA HIS A 178 -18.57 12.01 -9.70
C HIS A 178 -19.64 13.00 -9.24
N LYS A 179 -20.24 12.76 -8.07
CA LYS A 179 -21.33 13.57 -7.50
C LYS A 179 -22.59 13.68 -8.37
N TRP A 180 -22.75 12.81 -9.37
CA TRP A 180 -24.02 12.68 -10.09
C TRP A 180 -25.15 12.27 -9.12
N PRO A 181 -26.41 12.63 -9.43
CA PRO A 181 -27.54 12.25 -8.58
C PRO A 181 -27.63 10.74 -8.41
N ALA A 182 -28.00 10.28 -7.20
CA ALA A 182 -28.06 8.85 -6.89
C ALA A 182 -29.02 8.07 -7.79
N THR A 183 -30.03 8.71 -8.38
CA THR A 183 -30.98 8.12 -9.34
C THR A 183 -30.33 7.63 -10.63
N PHE A 184 -29.11 8.05 -10.95
CA PHE A 184 -28.35 7.53 -12.09
C PHE A 184 -27.71 6.17 -11.80
N PHE A 185 -27.71 5.73 -10.54
CA PHE A 185 -27.01 4.52 -10.13
C PHE A 185 -27.91 3.55 -9.38
N ILE A 186 -27.78 2.28 -9.76
CA ILE A 186 -28.23 1.15 -8.97
C ILE A 186 -27.09 0.79 -8.05
N ARG A 187 -27.37 0.73 -6.76
CA ARG A 187 -26.39 0.31 -5.76
C ARG A 187 -26.69 -1.11 -5.31
N GLU A 188 -25.67 -1.95 -5.34
CA GLU A 188 -25.76 -3.35 -4.90
C GLU A 188 -24.47 -3.75 -4.18
N ARG A 189 -24.55 -4.80 -3.37
CA ARG A 189 -23.37 -5.39 -2.73
C ARG A 189 -22.98 -6.63 -3.50
N LEU A 190 -21.72 -6.70 -3.89
CA LEU A 190 -21.13 -7.89 -4.51
C LEU A 190 -21.23 -9.07 -3.54
N ASP A 191 -21.60 -10.23 -4.07
CA ASP A 191 -21.60 -11.49 -3.33
C ASP A 191 -20.20 -12.11 -3.29
N VAL A 192 -19.93 -12.98 -2.29
CA VAL A 192 -18.64 -13.66 -2.15
C VAL A 192 -18.32 -14.50 -3.39
N ASP A 193 -19.28 -15.28 -3.90
CA ASP A 193 -19.04 -16.16 -5.05
C ASP A 193 -18.78 -15.34 -6.32
N ALA A 194 -19.53 -14.25 -6.51
CA ALA A 194 -19.32 -13.32 -7.62
C ALA A 194 -17.95 -12.62 -7.55
N PHE A 195 -17.49 -12.23 -6.37
CA PHE A 195 -16.15 -11.69 -6.16
C PHE A 195 -15.07 -12.71 -6.51
N VAL A 196 -15.18 -13.92 -5.95
CA VAL A 196 -14.22 -15.01 -6.17
C VAL A 196 -14.15 -15.40 -7.65
N GLU A 197 -15.27 -15.50 -8.35
CA GLU A 197 -15.29 -15.83 -9.77
C GLU A 197 -14.61 -14.73 -10.60
N THR A 198 -15.00 -13.47 -10.38
CA THR A 198 -14.43 -12.31 -11.06
C THR A 198 -12.90 -12.27 -10.90
N PHE A 199 -12.41 -12.45 -9.67
CA PHE A 199 -10.98 -12.41 -9.41
C PHE A 199 -10.25 -13.67 -9.84
N SER A 200 -10.87 -14.85 -9.79
CA SER A 200 -10.26 -16.09 -10.29
C SER A 200 -9.97 -15.98 -11.80
N GLN A 201 -10.92 -15.43 -12.57
CA GLN A 201 -10.72 -15.18 -13.99
C GLN A 201 -9.62 -14.14 -14.25
N LEU A 202 -9.63 -13.04 -13.50
CA LEU A 202 -8.60 -12.00 -13.59
C LEU A 202 -7.20 -12.55 -13.31
N ILE A 203 -7.05 -13.25 -12.19
CA ILE A 203 -5.78 -13.86 -11.75
C ILE A 203 -5.33 -14.88 -12.79
N GLY A 204 -6.22 -15.73 -13.31
CA GLY A 204 -5.90 -16.68 -14.38
C GLY A 204 -5.34 -15.99 -15.62
N ARG A 205 -5.97 -14.88 -16.08
CA ARG A 205 -5.47 -14.09 -17.21
C ARG A 205 -4.10 -13.47 -16.94
N LEU A 206 -3.89 -12.91 -15.74
CA LEU A 206 -2.62 -12.32 -15.31
C LEU A 206 -1.51 -13.38 -15.27
N LEU A 207 -1.75 -14.52 -14.64
CA LEU A 207 -0.77 -15.60 -14.51
C LEU A 207 -0.47 -16.28 -15.85
N THR A 208 -1.43 -16.30 -16.79
CA THR A 208 -1.16 -16.78 -18.16
C THR A 208 -0.11 -15.92 -18.86
N ARG A 209 -0.13 -14.60 -18.64
CA ARG A 209 0.87 -13.67 -19.23
C ARG A 209 2.15 -13.58 -18.40
N ARG A 210 2.05 -13.67 -17.08
CA ARG A 210 3.16 -13.54 -16.13
C ARG A 210 3.08 -14.66 -15.09
N PRO A 211 3.56 -15.88 -15.40
CA PRO A 211 3.48 -17.02 -14.48
C PRO A 211 4.17 -16.79 -13.13
N GLY A 212 5.19 -15.93 -13.09
CA GLY A 212 5.91 -15.57 -11.87
C GLY A 212 5.29 -14.44 -11.04
N LEU A 213 4.20 -13.82 -11.50
CA LEU A 213 3.59 -12.68 -10.82
C LEU A 213 3.13 -13.06 -9.41
N LYS A 214 3.59 -12.30 -8.42
CA LYS A 214 3.08 -12.37 -7.05
C LYS A 214 1.92 -11.41 -6.87
N ILE A 215 0.92 -11.79 -6.08
CA ILE A 215 -0.27 -10.99 -5.85
C ILE A 215 -0.49 -10.85 -4.35
N ILE A 216 -0.47 -9.62 -3.86
CA ILE A 216 -0.83 -9.29 -2.48
C ILE A 216 -2.23 -8.70 -2.49
N LEU A 217 -3.17 -9.35 -1.83
CA LEU A 217 -4.50 -8.81 -1.59
C LEU A 217 -4.56 -8.29 -0.15
N THR A 218 -5.17 -7.14 0.06
CA THR A 218 -5.43 -6.60 1.41
C THR A 218 -6.79 -5.93 1.44
N VAL A 219 -7.44 -5.96 2.60
CA VAL A 219 -8.62 -5.16 2.85
C VAL A 219 -8.18 -3.82 3.44
N SER A 220 -8.73 -2.73 2.92
CA SER A 220 -8.43 -1.38 3.39
C SER A 220 -8.86 -1.21 4.85
N PRO A 221 -7.99 -0.68 5.73
CA PRO A 221 -8.35 -0.37 7.12
C PRO A 221 -9.34 0.81 7.24
N ILE A 222 -9.52 1.59 6.18
CA ILE A 222 -10.44 2.75 6.18
C ILE A 222 -11.88 2.28 6.32
N ARG A 223 -12.62 2.93 7.23
CA ARG A 223 -14.02 2.63 7.51
C ARG A 223 -14.95 3.41 6.59
N HIS A 224 -15.84 2.71 5.87
CA HIS A 224 -16.85 3.33 5.01
C HIS A 224 -18.20 3.36 5.71
N ILE A 225 -18.43 4.38 6.54
CA ILE A 225 -19.57 4.41 7.47
C ILE A 225 -20.83 5.11 6.94
N LYS A 226 -20.85 5.50 5.65
CA LYS A 226 -21.98 6.22 5.05
C LYS A 226 -23.32 5.49 5.25
N ASP A 227 -23.27 4.16 5.33
CA ASP A 227 -24.43 3.27 5.48
C ASP A 227 -24.46 2.55 6.83
N GLY A 228 -23.70 3.08 7.79
CA GLY A 228 -23.56 2.51 9.12
C GLY A 228 -22.49 1.42 9.22
N LEU A 229 -22.10 1.16 10.47
CA LEU A 229 -21.01 0.26 10.81
C LEU A 229 -21.31 -1.20 10.42
N HIS A 230 -22.57 -1.61 10.53
CA HIS A 230 -22.98 -2.97 10.18
C HIS A 230 -22.80 -3.22 8.67
N ALA A 231 -23.27 -2.30 7.81
CA ALA A 231 -23.10 -2.42 6.37
C ALA A 231 -21.62 -2.38 5.95
N ASN A 232 -20.80 -1.56 6.61
CA ASN A 232 -19.34 -1.59 6.43
C ASN A 232 -18.76 -2.97 6.76
N ASN A 233 -19.09 -3.51 7.93
CA ASN A 233 -18.54 -4.80 8.37
C ASN A 233 -18.98 -5.95 7.46
N LEU A 234 -20.25 -5.98 7.04
CA LEU A 234 -20.73 -6.95 6.05
C LEU A 234 -20.00 -6.84 4.70
N SER A 235 -19.69 -5.61 4.27
CA SER A 235 -18.91 -5.36 3.06
C SER A 235 -17.47 -5.88 3.21
N LYS A 236 -16.81 -5.59 4.34
CA LYS A 236 -15.44 -6.07 4.62
C LYS A 236 -15.40 -7.60 4.75
N ALA A 237 -16.41 -8.21 5.37
CA ALA A 237 -16.54 -9.66 5.50
C ALA A 237 -16.62 -10.35 4.13
N VAL A 238 -17.35 -9.79 3.15
CA VAL A 238 -17.37 -10.33 1.78
C VAL A 238 -15.96 -10.33 1.17
N LEU A 239 -15.21 -9.24 1.32
CA LEU A 239 -13.85 -9.13 0.80
C LEU A 239 -12.92 -10.14 1.49
N LEU A 240 -13.00 -10.27 2.81
CA LEU A 240 -12.17 -11.22 3.57
C LEU A 240 -12.44 -12.68 3.16
N LEU A 241 -13.71 -13.09 3.10
CA LEU A 241 -14.09 -14.44 2.70
C LEU A 241 -13.66 -14.77 1.27
N GLY A 242 -13.81 -13.80 0.35
CA GLY A 242 -13.39 -13.99 -1.03
C GLY A 242 -11.87 -14.05 -1.18
N ILE A 243 -11.12 -13.19 -0.46
CA ILE A 243 -9.66 -13.23 -0.47
C ILE A 243 -9.15 -14.57 0.07
N GLU A 244 -9.70 -15.06 1.18
CA GLU A 244 -9.34 -16.38 1.74
C GLU A 244 -9.52 -17.48 0.69
N THR A 245 -10.67 -17.47 0.00
CA THR A 245 -10.94 -18.44 -1.07
C THR A 245 -9.94 -18.33 -2.22
N LEU A 246 -9.52 -17.11 -2.60
CA LEU A 246 -8.53 -16.89 -3.65
C LEU A 246 -7.12 -17.35 -3.23
N CYS A 247 -6.72 -17.10 -1.98
CA CYS A 247 -5.46 -17.59 -1.42
C CYS A 247 -5.40 -19.13 -1.42
N GLN A 248 -6.51 -19.81 -1.13
CA GLN A 248 -6.59 -21.27 -1.19
C GLN A 248 -6.50 -21.81 -2.63
N ARG A 249 -6.98 -21.04 -3.62
CA ARG A 249 -6.99 -21.45 -5.04
C ARG A 249 -5.67 -21.18 -5.76
N PHE A 250 -4.94 -20.14 -5.37
CA PHE A 250 -3.77 -19.67 -6.10
C PHE A 250 -2.58 -19.47 -5.17
N GLU A 251 -1.53 -20.27 -5.35
CA GLU A 251 -0.27 -20.14 -4.58
C GLU A 251 0.39 -18.76 -4.73
N SER A 252 0.19 -18.10 -5.88
CA SER A 252 0.70 -16.76 -6.14
C SER A 252 0.00 -15.65 -5.35
N VAL A 253 -1.09 -15.94 -4.65
CA VAL A 253 -1.92 -14.94 -3.95
C VAL A 253 -1.71 -15.03 -2.44
N THR A 254 -1.37 -13.91 -1.82
CA THR A 254 -1.17 -13.81 -0.36
C THR A 254 -2.00 -12.68 0.22
N TYR A 255 -2.62 -12.91 1.38
CA TYR A 255 -3.32 -11.89 2.13
C TYR A 255 -2.36 -11.10 3.02
N TYR A 256 -2.51 -9.77 3.05
CA TYR A 256 -1.88 -8.89 4.03
C TYR A 256 -2.94 -8.29 4.98
N PRO A 257 -2.81 -8.45 6.31
CA PRO A 257 -3.88 -8.12 7.26
C PRO A 257 -3.89 -6.64 7.70
N ALA A 258 -3.89 -5.69 6.76
CA ALA A 258 -3.89 -4.26 7.11
C ALA A 258 -5.14 -3.83 7.90
N TYR A 259 -6.29 -4.46 7.62
CA TYR A 259 -7.57 -4.15 8.25
C TYR A 259 -7.58 -4.54 9.73
N GLU A 260 -7.11 -5.75 10.04
CA GLU A 260 -7.02 -6.31 11.39
C GLU A 260 -5.93 -5.59 12.20
N LEU A 261 -4.82 -5.20 11.58
CA LEU A 261 -3.80 -4.38 12.25
C LEU A 261 -4.38 -3.07 12.77
N LEU A 262 -5.26 -2.41 12.02
CA LEU A 262 -5.90 -1.19 12.52
C LEU A 262 -6.98 -1.50 13.56
N LEU A 263 -7.88 -2.44 13.29
CA LEU A 263 -9.08 -2.62 14.12
C LEU A 263 -8.85 -3.43 15.40
N ASP A 264 -7.95 -4.40 15.36
CA ASP A 264 -7.76 -5.37 16.44
C ASP A 264 -6.46 -5.13 17.21
N ASP A 265 -5.36 -4.81 16.51
CA ASP A 265 -4.08 -4.51 17.16
C ASP A 265 -4.02 -3.05 17.65
N LEU A 266 -4.34 -2.10 16.77
CA LEU A 266 -4.40 -0.66 17.04
C LEU A 266 -5.81 -0.19 17.46
N ARG A 267 -6.49 -0.96 18.31
CA ARG A 267 -7.93 -0.82 18.64
C ARG A 267 -8.40 0.52 19.28
N ASP A 268 -7.51 1.49 19.47
CA ASP A 268 -7.80 2.77 20.15
C ASP A 268 -8.03 3.92 19.15
N TYR A 269 -8.97 4.84 19.45
CA TYR A 269 -9.27 6.00 18.60
C TYR A 269 -8.06 6.91 18.30
N ARG A 270 -7.02 6.91 19.15
CA ARG A 270 -5.76 7.62 18.90
C ARG A 270 -5.05 7.20 17.60
N PHE A 271 -5.41 6.04 17.06
CA PHE A 271 -4.88 5.49 15.83
C PHE A 271 -5.72 5.85 14.60
N PHE A 272 -6.79 6.61 14.78
CA PHE A 272 -7.58 7.20 13.71
C PHE A 272 -7.24 8.69 13.56
N ALA A 273 -7.35 9.19 12.34
CA ALA A 273 -7.26 10.62 12.04
C ALA A 273 -8.48 11.37 12.59
N ASP A 274 -8.50 12.69 12.43
CA ASP A 274 -9.56 13.57 12.97
C ASP A 274 -10.98 13.21 12.47
N ASP A 275 -11.08 12.55 11.32
CA ASP A 275 -12.35 12.07 10.78
C ASP A 275 -12.86 10.76 11.41
N LEU A 276 -12.04 10.12 12.26
CA LEU A 276 -12.30 8.83 12.91
C LEU A 276 -12.50 7.65 11.93
N LEU A 277 -12.12 7.81 10.66
CA LEU A 277 -12.28 6.82 9.60
C LEU A 277 -10.95 6.38 9.01
N HIS A 278 -10.03 7.31 8.79
CA HIS A 278 -8.72 7.03 8.23
C HIS A 278 -7.72 6.68 9.35
N PRO A 279 -6.71 5.84 9.07
CA PRO A 279 -5.61 5.64 10.02
C PRO A 279 -4.82 6.94 10.22
N SER A 280 -4.44 7.24 11.47
CA SER A 280 -3.55 8.35 11.80
C SER A 280 -2.14 8.12 11.26
N ALA A 281 -1.30 9.16 11.21
CA ALA A 281 0.09 9.01 10.76
C ALA A 281 0.88 7.96 11.57
N LEU A 282 0.60 7.85 12.88
CA LEU A 282 1.19 6.82 13.74
C LEU A 282 0.75 5.41 13.31
N ALA A 283 -0.55 5.22 13.06
CA ALA A 283 -1.09 3.95 12.60
C ALA A 283 -0.54 3.56 11.21
N GLN A 284 -0.43 4.52 10.30
CA GLN A 284 0.17 4.29 8.98
C GLN A 284 1.63 3.84 9.08
N THR A 285 2.43 4.48 9.95
CA THR A 285 3.81 4.05 10.20
C THR A 285 3.87 2.64 10.79
N TYR A 286 3.03 2.33 11.77
CA TYR A 286 2.98 0.98 12.37
C TYR A 286 2.61 -0.10 11.33
N ILE A 287 1.57 0.13 10.53
CA ILE A 287 1.16 -0.83 9.49
C ILE A 287 2.24 -0.94 8.40
N TRP A 288 2.95 0.15 8.08
CA TRP A 288 4.08 0.11 7.15
C TRP A 288 5.25 -0.70 7.71
N GLU A 289 5.62 -0.50 8.97
CA GLU A 289 6.67 -1.29 9.63
C GLU A 289 6.32 -2.78 9.56
N HIS A 290 5.10 -3.15 9.98
CA HIS A 290 4.61 -4.52 9.87
C HIS A 290 4.66 -5.06 8.43
N PHE A 291 4.33 -4.24 7.43
CA PHE A 291 4.43 -4.62 6.01
C PHE A 291 5.87 -4.94 5.61
N THR A 292 6.83 -4.09 6.00
CA THR A 292 8.24 -4.33 5.71
C THR A 292 8.77 -5.57 6.44
N GLU A 293 8.31 -5.85 7.65
CA GLU A 293 8.72 -7.07 8.35
C GLU A 293 8.13 -8.35 7.73
N THR A 294 6.95 -8.24 7.13
CA THR A 294 6.25 -9.33 6.44
C THR A 294 6.91 -9.68 5.11
N PHE A 295 7.26 -8.66 4.30
CA PHE A 295 7.66 -8.85 2.90
C PHE A 295 9.12 -8.53 2.60
N PHE A 296 9.88 -7.87 3.48
CA PHE A 296 11.27 -7.46 3.16
C PHE A 296 12.28 -8.27 3.98
N SER A 297 13.38 -8.65 3.31
CA SER A 297 14.55 -9.17 4.01
C SER A 297 15.18 -8.09 4.90
N LYS A 298 16.04 -8.51 5.84
CA LYS A 298 16.85 -7.54 6.62
C LYS A 298 17.68 -6.62 5.72
N GLY A 299 18.27 -7.18 4.65
CA GLY A 299 19.05 -6.39 3.68
C GLY A 299 18.19 -5.37 2.94
N THR A 300 17.01 -5.78 2.48
CA THR A 300 16.07 -4.89 1.80
C THR A 300 15.59 -3.76 2.71
N ARG A 301 15.30 -4.05 3.99
CA ARG A 301 14.93 -3.01 4.98
C ARG A 301 16.05 -2.00 5.21
N GLU A 302 17.29 -2.48 5.34
CA GLU A 302 18.44 -1.58 5.53
C GLU A 302 18.67 -0.70 4.29
N MET A 303 18.53 -1.28 3.09
CA MET A 303 18.63 -0.54 1.84
C MET A 303 17.54 0.53 1.71
N ALA A 304 16.29 0.17 2.00
CA ALA A 304 15.17 1.11 2.04
C ALA A 304 15.42 2.27 3.02
N ARG A 305 15.97 1.99 4.21
CA ARG A 305 16.35 3.01 5.20
C ARG A 305 17.41 3.97 4.67
N GLN A 306 18.39 3.47 3.91
CA GLN A 306 19.43 4.30 3.30
C GLN A 306 18.87 5.19 2.19
N VAL A 307 17.98 4.68 1.34
CA VAL A 307 17.28 5.47 0.32
C VAL A 307 16.42 6.57 0.96
N GLN A 308 15.64 6.25 1.99
CA GLN A 308 14.84 7.25 2.72
C GLN A 308 15.72 8.35 3.34
N ALA A 309 16.92 8.02 3.81
CA ALA A 309 17.87 9.01 4.31
C ALA A 309 18.36 9.96 3.20
N ILE A 310 18.53 9.46 1.97
CA ILE A 310 18.89 10.26 0.79
C ILE A 310 17.73 11.17 0.40
N HIS A 311 16.49 10.67 0.32
CA HIS A 311 15.31 11.51 0.05
C HIS A 311 15.16 12.62 1.07
N LYS A 312 15.30 12.30 2.37
CA LYS A 312 15.30 13.31 3.43
C LYS A 312 16.43 14.32 3.30
N ALA A 313 17.59 13.89 2.83
CA ALA A 313 18.71 14.79 2.56
C ALA A 313 18.42 15.76 1.40
N MET A 314 17.63 15.35 0.39
CA MET A 314 17.21 16.24 -0.70
C MET A 314 16.22 17.31 -0.26
N GLU A 315 15.43 17.04 0.78
CA GLU A 315 14.54 18.04 1.38
C GLU A 315 15.28 19.10 2.21
N HIS A 316 16.56 18.86 2.53
CA HIS A 316 17.36 19.78 3.32
C HIS A 316 17.55 21.11 2.60
N ARG A 317 17.11 22.20 3.24
CA ARG A 317 17.32 23.57 2.75
C ARG A 317 18.50 24.20 3.50
N PRO A 318 19.68 24.36 2.86
CA PRO A 318 20.84 24.95 3.52
C PRO A 318 20.61 26.45 3.79
N PHE A 319 21.08 26.94 4.93
CA PHE A 319 21.08 28.38 5.24
C PHE A 319 22.00 29.18 4.30
N HIS A 320 23.12 28.59 3.89
CA HIS A 320 24.09 29.16 2.96
C HIS A 320 24.35 28.19 1.80
N PRO A 321 23.61 28.31 0.69
CA PRO A 321 23.71 27.37 -0.45
C PRO A 321 25.07 27.38 -1.17
N LYS A 322 25.93 28.37 -0.90
CA LYS A 322 27.24 28.55 -1.52
C LYS A 322 28.42 28.28 -0.57
N ASP A 323 28.17 27.63 0.56
CA ASP A 323 29.21 27.32 1.53
C ASP A 323 29.78 25.92 1.34
N GLU A 324 31.08 25.75 1.60
CA GLU A 324 31.81 24.50 1.38
C GLU A 324 31.18 23.32 2.15
N ALA A 325 30.52 23.62 3.29
CA ALA A 325 29.76 22.65 4.06
C ALA A 325 28.63 22.00 3.25
N TYR A 326 27.90 22.76 2.41
CA TYR A 326 26.83 22.22 1.58
C TYR A 326 27.37 21.37 0.43
N ARG A 327 28.51 21.79 -0.16
CA ARG A 327 29.22 20.97 -1.16
C ARG A 327 29.68 19.63 -0.58
N ARG A 328 30.29 19.63 0.61
CA ARG A 328 30.71 18.39 1.30
C ARG A 328 29.51 17.51 1.66
N PHE A 329 28.39 18.10 2.05
CA PHE A 329 27.13 17.39 2.28
C PHE A 329 26.63 16.70 1.00
N ALA A 330 26.63 17.40 -0.15
CA ALA A 330 26.23 16.82 -1.42
C ALA A 330 27.17 15.69 -1.86
N GLN A 331 28.49 15.87 -1.73
CA GLN A 331 29.48 14.82 -2.04
C GLN A 331 29.28 13.56 -1.21
N LYS A 332 28.97 13.71 0.09
CA LYS A 332 28.68 12.57 0.97
C LYS A 332 27.45 11.78 0.52
N ASN A 333 26.37 12.47 0.13
CA ASN A 333 25.16 11.81 -0.34
C ASN A 333 25.37 11.16 -1.72
N LEU A 334 26.15 11.78 -2.60
CA LEU A 334 26.51 11.21 -3.90
C LEU A 334 27.31 9.90 -3.73
N ALA A 335 28.31 9.88 -2.84
CA ALA A 335 29.05 8.66 -2.52
C ALA A 335 28.16 7.55 -1.92
N ALA A 336 27.15 7.91 -1.11
CA ALA A 336 26.16 6.95 -0.61
C ALA A 336 25.29 6.37 -1.73
N ILE A 337 24.85 7.21 -2.68
CA ILE A 337 24.10 6.77 -3.87
C ILE A 337 24.96 5.82 -4.71
N GLU A 338 26.22 6.15 -4.97
CA GLU A 338 27.14 5.27 -5.72
C GLU A 338 27.33 3.92 -5.04
N GLY A 339 27.49 3.90 -3.71
CA GLY A 339 27.58 2.66 -2.93
C GLY A 339 26.31 1.81 -3.03
N LEU A 340 25.14 2.44 -2.98
CA LEU A 340 23.85 1.75 -3.15
C LEU A 340 23.70 1.18 -4.54
N SER A 341 23.95 1.96 -5.58
CA SER A 341 23.86 1.53 -6.98
C SER A 341 24.84 0.40 -7.32
N LEU A 342 26.01 0.34 -6.66
CA LEU A 342 26.93 -0.80 -6.78
C LEU A 342 26.38 -2.06 -6.11
N SER A 343 25.71 -1.91 -4.96
CA SER A 343 25.15 -3.03 -4.21
C SER A 343 23.88 -3.62 -4.83
N GLU A 344 23.07 -2.78 -5.46
CA GLU A 344 21.82 -3.14 -6.12
C GLU A 344 21.63 -2.28 -7.37
N PRO A 345 22.12 -2.75 -8.54
CA PRO A 345 22.03 -2.02 -9.80
C PRO A 345 20.59 -1.76 -10.27
N ALA A 346 19.59 -2.45 -9.71
CA ALA A 346 18.19 -2.23 -10.05
C ALA A 346 17.56 -1.03 -9.35
N LEU A 347 18.23 -0.43 -8.35
CA LEU A 347 17.84 0.83 -7.74
C LEU A 347 17.94 1.96 -8.76
N ALA A 348 16.80 2.55 -9.11
CA ALA A 348 16.73 3.75 -9.92
C ALA A 348 16.90 4.97 -8.99
N LEU A 349 18.13 5.50 -8.91
CA LEU A 349 18.49 6.67 -8.10
C LEU A 349 19.04 7.83 -8.96
N GLU A 350 18.65 7.87 -10.24
CA GLU A 350 19.17 8.84 -11.21
C GLU A 350 18.77 10.28 -10.86
N ASP A 351 17.55 10.49 -10.38
CA ASP A 351 17.04 11.81 -10.01
C ASP A 351 17.75 12.35 -8.75
N GLU A 352 17.96 11.47 -7.76
CA GLU A 352 18.70 11.72 -6.54
C GLU A 352 20.16 12.06 -6.87
N ARG A 353 20.79 11.30 -7.76
CA ARG A 353 22.15 11.58 -8.26
C ARG A 353 22.20 12.95 -8.92
N ALA A 354 21.31 13.21 -9.89
CA ALA A 354 21.27 14.48 -10.62
C ALA A 354 21.05 15.69 -9.69
N PHE A 355 20.25 15.52 -8.63
CA PHE A 355 20.02 16.55 -7.62
C PHE A 355 21.32 16.95 -6.91
N PHE A 356 22.09 15.98 -6.40
CA PHE A 356 23.34 16.28 -5.67
C PHE A 356 24.48 16.71 -6.60
N GLU A 357 24.55 16.17 -7.82
CA GLU A 357 25.50 16.62 -8.84
C GLU A 357 25.29 18.10 -9.20
N ARG A 358 24.03 18.54 -9.33
CA ARG A 358 23.72 19.96 -9.56
C ARG A 358 24.25 20.85 -8.45
N ILE A 359 24.06 20.45 -7.18
CA ILE A 359 24.58 21.21 -6.03
C ILE A 359 26.11 21.36 -6.09
N ILE A 360 26.81 20.29 -6.47
CA ILE A 360 28.27 20.31 -6.57
C ILE A 360 28.74 21.20 -7.74
N ARG A 361 28.01 21.21 -8.86
CA ARG A 361 28.34 22.01 -10.05
C ARG A 361 28.10 23.50 -9.85
N ASP A 362 27.09 23.86 -9.05
CA ASP A 362 26.72 25.26 -8.81
C ASP A 362 27.65 25.96 -7.79
N TYR A 363 28.69 25.25 -7.33
CA TYR A 363 29.79 25.71 -6.46
C TYR A 363 31.08 25.88 -7.26
#